data_AF-A0A0K9YKP1-F1
#
_entry.id   AF-A0A0K9YKP1-F1
#
_cell.length_a   1.000
_cell.length_b   1.000
_cell.length_c   1.000
_cell.angle_alpha   90.00
_cell.angle_beta   90.00
_cell.angle_gamma   90.00
#
_symmetry.space_group_name_H-M   'P 1'
#
loop_
_entity.id
_entity.type
_entity.pdbx_description
1 polymer ?
#
loop_
_entity_poly.entity_id
_entity_poly.type
_entity_poly.pdbx_seq_one_letter_code
_entity_poly.pdbx_strand_id
1 'polypeptide(L)'
;MKWKEKIQTVLLAGILLCLFFIANKPAASLNAPPINMPSFPTIPVSSNSSVTQIDKNRFAIVEKRDDVETRVVILEYDESTKQVTEVNKTSFNFDLNFITK
;
A
#
# COMPACT_ATOMS: atom_id res chain seq x y z
N MET A 1 24.28 37.92 -43.00
CA MET A 1 23.67 37.35 -41.78
C MET A 1 24.68 37.45 -40.66
N LYS A 2 24.39 38.26 -39.63
CA LYS A 2 25.33 38.54 -38.54
C LYS A 2 25.54 37.24 -37.76
N TRP A 3 26.78 36.93 -37.36
CA TRP A 3 27.13 35.69 -36.64
C TRP A 3 26.17 35.34 -35.48
N LYS A 4 25.68 36.37 -34.78
CA LYS A 4 24.68 36.27 -33.72
C LYS A 4 23.34 35.67 -34.17
N GLU A 5 22.85 36.05 -35.36
CA GLU A 5 21.60 35.53 -35.93
C GLU A 5 21.72 34.04 -36.24
N LYS A 6 22.89 33.61 -36.75
CA LYS A 6 23.16 32.21 -37.11
C LYS A 6 23.16 31.31 -35.86
N ILE A 7 23.77 31.79 -34.77
CA ILE A 7 23.79 31.08 -33.48
C ILE A 7 22.37 31.00 -32.89
N GLN A 8 21.62 32.10 -32.93
CA GLN A 8 20.25 32.16 -32.41
C GLN A 8 19.32 31.19 -33.16
N THR A 9 19.45 31.08 -34.49
CA THR A 9 18.67 30.14 -35.29
C THR A 9 19.00 28.67 -34.96
N VAL A 10 20.29 28.33 -34.79
CA VAL A 10 20.71 26.96 -34.43
C VAL A 10 20.20 26.57 -33.05
N LEU A 11 20.26 27.49 -32.09
CA LEU A 11 19.80 27.26 -30.73
C LEU A 11 18.26 27.10 -30.68
N LEU A 12 17.54 27.92 -31.42
CA LEU A 12 16.08 27.81 -31.56
C LEU A 12 15.66 26.49 -32.22
N ALA A 13 16.37 26.05 -33.26
CA ALA A 13 16.13 24.77 -33.91
C ALA A 13 16.41 23.58 -32.97
N GLY A 14 17.47 23.66 -32.15
CA GLY A 14 17.79 22.65 -31.15
C GLY A 14 16.72 22.52 -30.07
N ILE A 15 16.19 23.64 -29.56
CA ILE A 15 15.09 23.63 -28.59
C ILE A 15 13.82 23.01 -29.21
N LEU A 16 13.48 23.37 -30.45
CA LEU A 16 12.32 22.85 -31.15
C LEU A 16 12.39 21.33 -31.32
N LEU A 17 13.58 20.83 -31.65
CA LEU A 17 13.86 19.41 -31.84
C LEU A 17 13.75 18.65 -30.50
N CYS A 18 14.27 19.20 -29.41
CA CYS A 18 14.08 18.63 -28.07
C CYS A 18 12.60 18.53 -27.67
N LEU A 19 11.81 19.59 -27.90
CA LEU A 19 10.39 19.60 -27.57
C LEU A 19 9.60 18.57 -28.39
N PHE A 20 9.97 18.36 -29.65
CA PHE A 20 9.37 17.34 -30.51
C PHE A 20 9.57 15.92 -29.97
N PHE A 21 10.77 15.59 -29.47
CA PHE A 21 11.04 14.29 -28.86
C PHE A 21 10.29 14.06 -27.54
N ILE A 22 10.12 15.10 -26.74
CA ILE A 22 9.34 15.02 -25.49
C ILE A 22 7.85 14.79 -25.81
N ALA A 23 7.31 15.49 -26.81
CA ALA A 23 5.92 15.35 -27.22
C ALA A 23 5.61 13.97 -27.83
N ASN A 24 6.57 13.39 -28.56
CA ASN A 24 6.44 12.04 -29.14
C ASN A 24 6.79 10.90 -28.18
N LYS A 25 7.16 11.20 -26.93
CA LYS A 25 7.32 10.14 -25.94
C LYS A 25 5.93 9.50 -25.72
N PRO A 26 5.78 8.18 -25.95
CA PRO A 26 4.52 7.52 -25.66
C PRO A 26 4.18 7.77 -24.19
N ALA A 27 2.96 8.25 -23.95
CA ALA A 27 2.42 8.38 -22.59
C ALA A 27 2.66 7.04 -21.89
N ALA A 28 3.27 7.08 -20.70
CA ALA A 28 3.42 5.88 -19.89
C ALA A 28 2.02 5.27 -19.77
N SER A 29 1.82 4.07 -20.33
CA SER A 29 0.51 3.44 -20.25
C SER A 29 0.19 3.29 -18.78
N LEU A 30 -0.89 3.93 -18.32
CA LEU A 30 -1.44 3.77 -16.98
C LEU A 30 -2.14 2.41 -16.85
N ASN A 31 -1.62 1.39 -17.53
CA ASN A 31 -1.92 -0.01 -17.32
C ASN A 31 -1.22 -0.40 -16.03
N ALA A 32 -1.74 0.06 -14.90
CA ALA A 32 -1.48 -0.62 -13.65
C ALA A 32 -1.85 -2.09 -13.87
N PRO A 33 -0.94 -3.05 -13.63
CA PRO A 33 -1.32 -4.45 -13.67
C PRO A 33 -2.54 -4.63 -12.77
N PRO A 34 -3.51 -5.47 -13.16
CA PRO A 34 -4.66 -5.74 -12.31
C PRO A 34 -4.14 -6.06 -10.92
N ILE A 35 -4.54 -5.26 -9.93
CA ILE A 35 -4.16 -5.45 -8.54
C ILE A 35 -4.77 -6.81 -8.19
N ASN A 36 -3.97 -7.86 -8.24
CA ASN A 36 -4.32 -9.17 -7.69
C ASN A 36 -4.28 -9.00 -6.17
N MET A 37 -5.30 -8.32 -5.66
CA MET A 37 -5.52 -8.18 -4.24
C MET A 37 -5.92 -9.57 -3.75
N PRO A 38 -5.15 -10.17 -2.84
CA PRO A 38 -5.47 -11.50 -2.36
C PRO A 38 -6.85 -11.49 -1.72
N SER A 39 -7.60 -12.57 -1.89
CA SER A 39 -8.90 -12.71 -1.25
C SER A 39 -8.70 -12.71 0.26
N PHE A 40 -9.15 -11.64 0.92
CA PHE A 40 -9.16 -11.57 2.38
C PHE A 40 -10.37 -12.34 2.93
N PRO A 41 -10.20 -13.13 4.00
CA PRO A 41 -11.34 -13.72 4.68
C PRO A 41 -12.24 -12.60 5.22
N THR A 42 -13.56 -12.82 5.14
CA THR A 42 -14.53 -11.91 5.77
C THR A 42 -14.40 -12.02 7.28
N ILE A 43 -13.57 -11.16 7.85
CA ILE A 43 -13.45 -11.03 9.30
C ILE A 43 -14.43 -9.94 9.71
N PRO A 44 -15.41 -10.21 10.58
CA PRO A 44 -16.20 -9.14 11.17
C PRO A 44 -15.24 -8.29 12.00
N VAL A 45 -14.83 -7.14 11.46
CA VAL A 45 -14.00 -6.16 12.14
C VAL A 45 -14.92 -5.11 12.74
N SER A 46 -14.99 -5.04 14.07
CA SER A 46 -15.60 -3.91 14.76
C SER A 46 -14.84 -2.60 14.45
N SER A 47 -15.48 -1.46 14.66
CA SER A 47 -14.88 -0.13 14.48
C SER A 47 -13.65 0.12 15.37
N ASN A 48 -13.42 -0.73 16.38
CA ASN A 48 -12.29 -0.67 17.30
C ASN A 48 -11.25 -1.76 17.02
N SER A 49 -11.03 -2.05 15.73
CA SER A 49 -10.02 -3.00 15.29
C SER A 49 -8.75 -2.28 14.85
N SER A 50 -7.60 -2.88 15.16
CA SER A 50 -6.27 -2.44 14.73
C SER A 50 -5.56 -3.60 14.06
N VAL A 51 -4.79 -3.31 13.01
CA VAL A 51 -3.98 -4.30 12.29
C VAL A 51 -2.51 -4.04 12.60
N THR A 52 -1.81 -5.07 13.05
CA THR A 52 -0.37 -5.00 13.30
C THR A 52 0.37 -6.09 12.53
N GLN A 53 1.51 -5.75 11.97
CA GLN A 53 2.35 -6.72 11.28
C GLN A 53 3.19 -7.47 12.31
N ILE A 54 3.16 -8.81 12.25
CA ILE A 54 3.99 -9.67 13.12
C ILE A 54 5.27 -10.06 12.37
N ASP A 55 5.14 -10.42 11.09
CA ASP A 55 6.24 -10.85 10.23
C ASP A 55 5.93 -10.52 8.76
N LYS A 56 6.82 -10.88 7.82
CA LYS A 56 6.68 -10.61 6.38
C LYS A 56 5.33 -11.07 5.80
N ASN A 57 4.87 -12.25 6.21
CA ASN A 57 3.64 -12.85 5.68
C ASN A 57 2.58 -13.05 6.77
N ARG A 58 2.76 -12.47 7.96
CA ARG A 58 1.84 -12.65 9.09
C ARG A 58 1.43 -11.32 9.69
N PHE A 59 0.13 -11.16 9.91
CA PHE A 59 -0.45 -9.98 10.52
C PHE A 59 -1.52 -10.37 11.53
N ALA A 60 -1.62 -9.59 12.61
CA ALA A 60 -2.66 -9.75 13.61
C ALA A 60 -3.70 -8.65 13.47
N ILE A 61 -4.97 -9.04 13.55
CA ILE A 61 -6.09 -8.15 13.77
C ILE A 61 -6.43 -8.22 15.25
N VAL A 62 -6.31 -7.08 15.93
CA VAL A 62 -6.68 -6.90 17.32
C VAL A 62 -8.01 -6.17 17.35
N GLU A 63 -9.06 -6.84 17.80
CA GLU A 63 -10.41 -6.31 17.91
C GLU A 63 -10.75 -6.12 19.39
N LYS A 64 -10.98 -4.87 19.80
CA LYS A 64 -11.57 -4.59 21.12
C LYS A 64 -13.09 -4.71 20.97
N ARG A 65 -13.68 -5.73 21.60
CA ARG A 65 -15.15 -5.93 21.57
C ARG A 65 -15.84 -5.05 22.61
N ASP A 66 -15.29 -4.99 23.83
CA ASP A 66 -15.76 -4.19 24.96
C ASP A 66 -14.58 -3.69 25.80
N ASP A 67 -14.82 -3.02 26.94
CA ASP A 67 -13.75 -2.51 27.80
C ASP A 67 -12.84 -3.59 28.41
N VAL A 68 -13.24 -4.86 28.31
CA VAL A 68 -12.60 -6.00 28.98
C VAL A 68 -12.12 -7.08 28.00
N GLU A 69 -12.81 -7.27 26.85
CA GLU A 69 -12.50 -8.34 25.90
C GLU A 69 -11.73 -7.82 24.67
N THR A 70 -10.53 -8.36 24.48
CA THR A 70 -9.69 -8.13 23.30
C THR A 70 -9.51 -9.44 22.54
N ARG A 71 -9.99 -9.51 21.31
CA ARG A 71 -9.78 -10.64 20.40
C ARG A 71 -8.57 -10.37 19.52
N VAL A 72 -7.65 -11.33 19.43
CA VAL A 72 -6.52 -11.31 18.51
C VAL A 72 -6.70 -12.43 17.50
N VAL A 73 -6.75 -12.07 16.22
CA VAL A 73 -6.81 -13.01 15.09
C VAL A 73 -5.50 -12.90 14.33
N ILE A 74 -4.78 -14.02 14.18
CA ILE A 74 -3.53 -14.09 13.42
C ILE A 74 -3.85 -14.65 12.04
N LEU A 75 -3.42 -13.90 11.03
CA LEU A 75 -3.59 -14.21 9.62
C LEU A 75 -2.23 -14.41 9.00
N GLU A 76 -2.16 -15.38 8.10
CA GLU A 76 -0.97 -15.68 7.31
C GLU A 76 -1.32 -15.62 5.84
N TYR A 77 -0.45 -14.96 5.08
CA TYR A 77 -0.52 -14.89 3.63
C TYR A 77 0.35 -15.99 3.02
N ASP A 78 -0.30 -16.90 2.32
CA ASP A 78 0.37 -17.94 1.54
C ASP A 78 0.66 -17.41 0.13
N GLU A 79 1.94 -17.22 -0.18
CA GLU A 79 2.41 -16.75 -1.48
C GLU A 79 2.12 -17.74 -2.63
N SER A 80 2.07 -19.03 -2.32
CA SER A 80 1.85 -20.08 -3.33
C SER A 80 0.40 -20.11 -3.80
N THR A 81 -0.54 -19.96 -2.87
CA THR A 81 -1.99 -19.96 -3.16
C THR A 81 -2.55 -18.56 -3.36
N LYS A 82 -1.78 -17.51 -3.05
CA LYS A 82 -2.19 -16.09 -3.06
C LYS A 82 -3.42 -15.83 -2.19
N GLN A 83 -3.54 -16.54 -1.08
CA GLN A 83 -4.68 -16.45 -0.15
C GLN A 83 -4.21 -16.09 1.25
N VAL A 84 -5.10 -15.41 1.98
CA VAL A 84 -4.93 -15.14 3.40
C VAL A 84 -5.76 -16.16 4.19
N THR A 85 -5.11 -16.85 5.13
CA THR A 85 -5.76 -17.85 5.99
C THR A 85 -5.66 -17.45 7.45
N GLU A 86 -6.71 -17.73 8.23
CA GLU A 86 -6.67 -17.63 9.69
C GLU A 86 -5.82 -18.77 10.25
N VAL A 87 -4.71 -18.42 10.90
CA VAL A 87 -3.80 -19.40 11.53
C VAL A 87 -4.19 -19.62 12.97
N ASN A 88 -4.63 -18.56 13.66
CA ASN A 88 -5.00 -18.64 15.06
C ASN A 88 -6.00 -17.55 15.44
N LYS A 89 -6.81 -17.84 16.45
CA LYS A 89 -7.73 -16.90 17.07
C LYS A 89 -7.72 -17.12 18.58
N THR A 90 -7.34 -16.07 19.30
CA THR A 90 -7.32 -16.06 20.75
C THR A 90 -8.11 -14.87 21.26
N SER A 91 -9.01 -15.11 22.22
CA SER A 91 -9.64 -14.05 23.01
C SER A 91 -8.88 -13.89 24.31
N PHE A 92 -8.47 -12.67 24.61
CA PHE A 92 -7.91 -12.27 25.90
C PHE A 92 -8.92 -11.41 26.64
N ASN A 93 -9.13 -11.73 27.91
CA ASN A 93 -9.84 -10.86 28.84
C ASN A 93 -8.77 -10.18 29.69
N PHE A 94 -8.56 -8.88 29.47
CA PHE A 94 -7.62 -8.08 30.24
C PHE A 94 -8.41 -7.32 31.30
N ASP A 95 -8.42 -7.83 32.53
CA ASP A 95 -8.90 -7.08 33.68
C ASP A 95 -7.80 -6.11 34.12
N LEU A 96 -7.70 -4.96 33.43
CA LEU A 96 -6.72 -3.93 33.73
C LEU A 96 -7.17 -3.16 34.97
N ASN A 97 -6.94 -3.75 36.15
CA ASN A 97 -7.04 -3.04 37.41
C ASN A 97 -5.86 -2.06 37.52
N PHE A 98 -6.03 -0.87 36.93
CA PHE A 98 -5.10 0.23 37.14
C PHE A 98 -5.22 0.68 38.60
N ILE A 99 -4.24 0.30 39.43
CA ILE A 99 -4.10 0.83 40.78
C ILE A 99 -3.73 2.31 40.64
N THR A 100 -4.73 3.18 40.64
CA THR A 100 -4.53 4.61 40.85
C THR A 100 -4.17 4.82 42.32
N LYS A 101 -2.90 5.18 42.57
CA LYS A 101 -2.41 5.60 43.89
C LYS A 101 -2.49 7.12 44.02
#